data_AF-A0A2M8FUE4-F1
#
_entry.id   AF-A0A2M8FUE4-F1
#
_cell.length_a   1.000
_cell.length_b   1.000
_cell.length_c   1.000
_cell.angle_alpha   90.00
_cell.angle_beta   90.00
_cell.angle_gamma   90.00
#
_symmetry.space_group_name_H-M   'P 1'
#
loop_
_entity.id
_entity.type
_entity.pdbx_description
1 polymer ?
#
loop_
_entity_poly.entity_id
_entity_poly.type
_entity_poly.pdbx_seq_one_letter_code
_entity_poly.pdbx_strand_id
1 'polypeptide(L)'
;MKEMRLKIIIVSLLSLMLMLSSFSEEEKGTYYFSYYKNGTIKSHGWMYNNAMNGYWKFYYSNGKIEREGHYLNNEKHKYWFYYEANGNKLKEGHYINGKMNNWWNFYNNRGQLSNKCEYVNNKKNGYCIIYFDNKPIKAQYFENNIKINEWEDYFSFKKDNPIINI
;
A
#
# COMPACT_ATOMS: atom_id res chain seq x y z
N MET A 1 -4.99 50.28 -41.84
CA MET A 1 -5.23 48.81 -41.80
C MET A 1 -4.04 48.00 -41.23
N LYS A 2 -2.78 48.28 -41.61
CA LYS A 2 -1.59 47.57 -41.08
C LYS A 2 -1.39 47.77 -39.56
N GLU A 3 -1.50 49.01 -39.08
CA GLU A 3 -1.44 49.40 -37.66
C GLU A 3 -2.40 48.60 -36.77
N MET A 4 -3.65 48.44 -37.22
CA MET A 4 -4.70 47.73 -36.49
C MET A 4 -4.43 46.21 -36.42
N ARG A 5 -3.92 45.63 -37.51
CA ARG A 5 -3.51 44.21 -37.54
C ARG A 5 -2.32 43.95 -36.60
N LEU A 6 -1.37 44.88 -36.52
CA LEU A 6 -0.21 44.76 -35.65
C LEU A 6 -0.59 44.81 -34.17
N LYS A 7 -1.50 45.72 -33.78
CA LYS A 7 -2.02 45.80 -32.40
C LYS A 7 -2.76 44.52 -31.97
N ILE A 8 -3.55 43.93 -32.86
CA ILE A 8 -4.27 42.68 -32.60
C ILE A 8 -3.29 41.52 -32.40
N ILE A 9 -2.24 41.42 -33.22
CA ILE A 9 -1.20 40.38 -33.07
C ILE A 9 -0.47 40.51 -31.74
N ILE A 10 -0.12 41.73 -31.33
CA ILE A 10 0.57 41.99 -30.06
C ILE A 10 -0.31 41.61 -28.86
N VAL A 11 -1.60 41.98 -28.86
CA VAL A 11 -2.54 41.62 -27.79
C VAL A 11 -2.74 40.09 -27.71
N SER A 12 -2.81 39.41 -28.86
CA SER A 12 -2.92 37.94 -28.91
C SER A 12 -1.66 37.21 -28.44
N LEU A 13 -0.46 37.77 -28.66
CA LEU A 13 0.80 37.23 -28.16
C LEU A 13 0.95 37.44 -26.65
N LEU A 14 0.51 38.59 -26.14
CA LEU A 14 0.47 38.90 -24.70
C LEU A 14 -0.54 38.02 -23.96
N SER A 15 -1.72 37.76 -24.53
CA SER A 15 -2.69 36.83 -23.93
C SER A 15 -2.21 35.38 -23.97
N LEU A 16 -1.50 34.97 -25.04
CA LEU A 16 -0.87 33.65 -25.12
C LEU A 16 0.28 33.49 -24.10
N MET A 17 1.08 34.54 -23.86
CA MET A 17 2.12 34.55 -22.81
C MET A 17 1.52 34.48 -21.39
N LEU A 18 0.39 35.16 -21.14
CA LEU A 18 -0.32 35.07 -19.86
C LEU A 18 -0.94 33.68 -19.63
N MET A 19 -1.44 33.03 -20.69
CA MET A 19 -1.91 31.64 -20.65
C MET A 19 -0.78 30.61 -20.47
N LEU A 20 0.44 30.94 -20.89
CA LEU A 20 1.64 30.13 -20.66
C LEU A 20 2.21 30.33 -19.24
N SER A 21 1.99 31.49 -18.59
CA SER A 21 2.36 31.70 -17.19
C SER A 21 1.47 30.98 -16.17
N SER A 22 0.31 30.45 -16.60
CA SER A 22 -0.44 29.44 -15.84
C SER A 22 0.17 28.03 -15.93
N PHE A 23 1.42 27.93 -16.39
CA PHE A 23 2.26 26.74 -16.26
C PHE A 23 2.18 26.25 -14.83
N SER A 24 1.68 25.01 -14.66
CA SER A 24 1.53 24.34 -13.38
C SER A 24 2.77 24.56 -12.53
N GLU A 25 2.61 25.25 -11.40
CA GLU A 25 3.60 25.25 -10.36
C GLU A 25 3.82 23.77 -10.02
N GLU A 26 4.97 23.23 -10.41
CA GLU A 26 5.32 21.84 -10.13
C GLU A 26 5.39 21.75 -8.61
N GLU A 27 4.32 21.26 -7.99
CA GLU A 27 4.20 21.22 -6.53
C GLU A 27 5.32 20.33 -5.99
N LYS A 28 6.43 20.94 -5.60
CA LYS A 28 7.61 20.21 -5.18
C LYS A 28 7.23 19.39 -3.94
N GLY A 29 7.28 18.06 -4.07
CA GLY A 29 6.97 17.18 -2.95
C GLY A 29 7.84 17.53 -1.73
N THR A 30 7.23 17.62 -0.56
CA THR A 30 7.91 17.92 0.69
C THR A 30 8.18 16.63 1.47
N TYR A 31 9.37 16.50 2.05
CA TYR A 31 9.65 15.39 2.95
C TYR A 31 9.23 15.75 4.37
N TYR A 32 8.26 15.03 4.91
CA TYR A 32 7.60 15.35 6.18
C TYR A 32 8.07 14.42 7.30
N PHE A 33 8.16 14.97 8.52
CA PHE A 33 8.39 14.23 9.77
C PHE A 33 7.35 14.62 10.81
N SER A 34 6.85 13.64 11.56
CA SER A 34 6.12 13.86 12.82
C SER A 34 6.83 13.16 13.97
N TYR A 35 6.59 13.65 15.19
CA TYR A 35 7.26 13.20 16.39
C TYR A 35 6.26 12.90 17.52
N TYR A 36 6.62 11.97 18.38
CA TYR A 36 5.97 11.76 19.67
C TYR A 36 6.35 12.87 20.67
N LYS A 37 5.61 12.96 21.79
CA LYS A 37 5.91 13.94 22.86
C LYS A 37 7.32 13.81 23.44
N ASN A 38 7.90 12.61 23.39
CA ASN A 38 9.26 12.33 23.85
C ASN A 38 10.35 12.65 22.79
N GLY A 39 9.99 13.24 21.65
CA GLY A 39 10.91 13.58 20.57
C GLY A 39 11.28 12.41 19.63
N THR A 40 10.81 11.20 19.88
CA THR A 40 11.02 10.06 18.97
C THR A 40 10.22 10.26 17.68
N ILE A 41 10.79 9.94 16.52
CA ILE A 41 10.07 10.00 15.24
C ILE A 41 8.85 9.10 15.30
N LYS A 42 7.69 9.63 14.91
CA LYS A 42 6.41 8.92 14.85
C LYS A 42 6.10 8.46 13.43
N SER A 43 6.35 9.32 12.45
CA SER A 43 6.24 8.96 11.04
C SER A 43 7.06 9.89 10.16
N HIS A 44 7.43 9.43 8.97
CA HIS A 44 7.98 10.28 7.94
C HIS A 44 7.73 9.70 6.54
N GLY A 45 7.78 10.58 5.53
CA GLY A 45 7.59 10.23 4.13
C GLY A 45 7.33 11.45 3.25
N TRP A 46 7.03 11.21 1.97
CA TRP A 46 6.78 12.28 1.00
C TRP A 46 5.33 12.78 1.06
N MET A 47 5.14 14.09 0.98
CA MET A 47 3.86 14.74 0.79
C MET A 47 3.85 15.49 -0.54
N TYR A 48 2.73 15.39 -1.26
CA TYR A 48 2.42 16.13 -2.49
C TYR A 48 1.00 16.65 -2.35
N ASN A 49 0.75 17.95 -2.55
CA ASN A 49 -0.56 18.59 -2.42
C ASN A 49 -1.27 18.29 -1.08
N ASN A 50 -0.52 18.40 0.03
CA ASN A 50 -0.98 18.05 1.39
C ASN A 50 -1.44 16.58 1.57
N ALA A 51 -1.09 15.68 0.65
CA ALA A 51 -1.41 14.27 0.72
C ALA A 51 -0.14 13.40 0.80
N MET A 52 -0.18 12.35 1.62
CA MET A 52 0.85 11.33 1.68
C MET A 52 0.99 10.66 0.32
N ASN A 53 2.21 10.64 -0.19
CA ASN A 53 2.58 10.02 -1.44
C ASN A 53 3.91 9.28 -1.28
N GLY A 54 4.18 8.30 -2.14
CA GLY A 54 5.43 7.55 -2.09
C GLY A 54 5.59 6.72 -0.81
N TYR A 55 6.83 6.41 -0.44
CA TYR A 55 7.11 5.53 0.69
C TYR A 55 6.99 6.26 2.04
N TRP A 56 6.30 5.64 2.98
CA TRP A 56 6.12 6.13 4.35
C TRP A 56 6.53 5.08 5.37
N LYS A 57 7.07 5.57 6.49
CA LYS A 57 7.36 4.77 7.68
C LYS A 57 6.63 5.35 8.88
N PHE A 58 6.12 4.47 9.73
CA PHE A 58 5.50 4.78 11.00
C PHE A 58 6.19 3.96 12.06
N TYR A 59 6.36 4.53 13.24
CA TYR A 59 7.14 3.96 14.33
C TYR A 59 6.32 3.93 15.60
N TYR A 60 6.56 2.95 16.45
CA TYR A 60 6.13 2.95 17.83
C TYR A 60 6.93 3.98 18.65
N SER A 61 6.43 4.34 19.85
CA SER A 61 7.09 5.29 20.75
C SER A 61 8.47 4.82 21.26
N ASN A 62 8.78 3.53 21.13
CA ASN A 62 10.08 2.94 21.41
C ASN A 62 11.07 3.01 20.22
N GLY A 63 10.68 3.66 19.11
CA GLY A 63 11.51 3.85 17.92
C GLY A 63 11.53 2.66 16.95
N LYS A 64 10.87 1.54 17.25
CA LYS A 64 10.73 0.41 16.31
C LYS A 64 9.66 0.70 15.27
N ILE A 65 9.85 0.19 14.04
CA ILE A 65 8.88 0.37 12.96
C ILE A 65 7.57 -0.32 13.34
N GLU A 66 6.45 0.39 13.18
CA GLU A 66 5.08 -0.11 13.33
C GLU A 66 4.56 -0.63 11.99
N ARG A 67 4.73 0.17 10.94
CA ARG A 67 4.33 -0.18 9.57
C ARG A 67 5.04 0.70 8.55
N GLU A 68 5.17 0.18 7.35
CA GLU A 68 5.77 0.91 6.24
C GLU A 68 5.22 0.41 4.90
N GLY A 69 5.20 1.29 3.90
CA GLY A 69 4.67 1.00 2.58
C GLY A 69 4.43 2.26 1.78
N HIS A 70 3.78 2.11 0.62
CA HIS A 70 3.52 3.26 -0.26
C HIS A 70 2.14 3.86 -0.03
N TYR A 71 2.05 5.17 -0.16
CA TYR A 71 0.82 5.90 -0.34
C TYR A 71 0.70 6.45 -1.75
N LEU A 72 -0.54 6.58 -2.20
CA LEU A 72 -0.94 7.39 -3.34
C LEU A 72 -2.13 8.23 -2.88
N ASN A 73 -1.96 9.55 -2.78
CA ASN A 73 -3.00 10.49 -2.34
C ASN A 73 -3.70 10.07 -1.02
N ASN A 74 -2.93 9.86 0.04
CA ASN A 74 -3.41 9.40 1.36
C ASN A 74 -3.99 7.97 1.42
N GLU A 75 -4.08 7.26 0.30
CA GLU A 75 -4.50 5.86 0.30
C GLU A 75 -3.32 4.90 0.26
N LYS A 76 -3.38 3.82 1.06
CA LYS A 76 -2.37 2.76 1.00
C LYS A 76 -2.34 2.14 -0.39
N HIS A 77 -1.14 1.96 -0.91
CA HIS A 77 -0.87 1.47 -2.25
C HIS A 77 0.36 0.54 -2.24
N LYS A 78 0.44 -0.38 -3.22
CA LYS A 78 1.53 -1.37 -3.36
C LYS A 78 1.70 -2.22 -2.09
N TYR A 79 2.89 -2.78 -1.91
CA TYR A 79 3.22 -3.65 -0.79
C TYR A 79 3.37 -2.88 0.52
N TRP A 80 2.89 -3.48 1.60
CA TRP A 80 2.94 -2.95 2.95
C TRP A 80 3.42 -4.00 3.94
N PHE A 81 4.15 -3.53 4.95
CA PHE A 81 4.63 -4.33 6.07
C PHE A 81 4.07 -3.78 7.37
N TYR A 82 3.75 -4.66 8.31
CA TYR A 82 3.28 -4.35 9.65
C TYR A 82 4.08 -5.16 10.65
N TYR A 83 4.39 -4.56 11.79
CA TYR A 83 5.22 -5.16 12.81
C TYR A 83 4.61 -4.93 14.19
N GLU A 84 4.97 -5.78 15.15
CA GLU A 84 4.69 -5.62 16.58
C GLU A 84 5.67 -4.63 17.22
N ALA A 85 5.35 -4.13 18.41
CA ALA A 85 6.23 -3.24 19.17
C ALA A 85 7.57 -3.88 19.57
N ASN A 86 7.67 -5.22 19.53
CA ASN A 86 8.93 -5.94 19.73
C ASN A 86 9.80 -6.01 18.45
N GLY A 87 9.25 -5.65 17.27
CA GLY A 87 9.90 -5.70 15.95
C GLY A 87 9.54 -6.92 15.11
N ASN A 88 8.77 -7.88 15.64
CA ASN A 88 8.33 -9.06 14.89
C ASN A 88 7.33 -8.65 13.82
N LYS A 89 7.44 -9.25 12.63
CA LYS A 89 6.47 -9.02 11.56
C LYS A 89 5.11 -9.55 11.99
N LEU A 90 4.06 -8.77 11.76
CA LEU A 90 2.66 -9.14 11.98
C LEU A 90 2.03 -9.68 10.70
N LYS A 91 2.15 -8.90 9.63
CA LYS A 91 1.58 -9.20 8.33
C LYS A 91 2.16 -8.33 7.25
N GLU A 92 2.00 -8.76 6.02
CA GLU A 92 2.42 -8.02 4.83
C GLU A 92 1.62 -8.44 3.61
N GLY A 93 1.52 -7.55 2.62
CA GLY A 93 0.79 -7.82 1.39
C GLY A 93 0.48 -6.56 0.61
N HIS A 94 -0.30 -6.70 -0.45
CA HIS A 94 -0.60 -5.60 -1.35
C HIS A 94 -1.87 -4.84 -0.95
N TYR A 95 -1.80 -3.52 -1.10
CA TYR A 95 -2.95 -2.64 -1.17
C TYR A 95 -3.19 -2.14 -2.60
N ILE A 96 -4.45 -2.13 -3.00
CA ILE A 96 -4.96 -1.48 -4.21
C ILE A 96 -6.12 -0.59 -3.76
N ASN A 97 -6.05 0.71 -4.07
CA ASN A 97 -7.03 1.74 -3.67
C ASN A 97 -7.39 1.68 -2.18
N GLY A 98 -6.37 1.65 -1.31
CA GLY A 98 -6.54 1.61 0.14
C GLY A 98 -7.05 0.27 0.71
N LYS A 99 -7.29 -0.76 -0.11
CA LYS A 99 -7.83 -2.06 0.33
C LYS A 99 -6.84 -3.21 0.11
N MET A 100 -6.76 -4.12 1.08
CA MET A 100 -6.00 -5.36 0.98
C MET A 100 -6.48 -6.14 -0.25
N ASN A 101 -5.53 -6.46 -1.11
CA ASN A 101 -5.73 -7.23 -2.33
C ASN A 101 -4.57 -8.22 -2.51
N ASN A 102 -4.79 -9.23 -3.36
CA ASN A 102 -3.85 -10.32 -3.63
C ASN A 102 -3.50 -11.10 -2.35
N TRP A 103 -2.37 -11.81 -2.38
CA TRP A 103 -1.87 -12.57 -1.24
C TRP A 103 -1.37 -11.69 -0.11
N TRP A 104 -1.75 -12.08 1.11
CA TRP A 104 -1.30 -11.52 2.37
C TRP A 104 -0.72 -12.61 3.26
N ASN A 105 0.49 -12.37 3.75
CA ASN A 105 1.18 -13.21 4.72
C ASN A 105 0.88 -12.70 6.13
N PHE A 106 0.66 -13.61 7.06
CA PHE A 106 0.45 -13.34 8.48
C PHE A 106 1.38 -14.19 9.31
N TYR A 107 1.90 -13.61 10.38
CA TYR A 107 2.94 -14.21 11.19
C TYR A 107 2.45 -14.35 12.64
N ASN A 108 2.96 -15.36 13.34
CA ASN A 108 2.69 -15.53 14.77
C ASN A 108 3.66 -14.68 15.62
N ASN A 109 3.48 -14.69 16.95
CA ASN A 109 4.34 -13.97 17.90
C ASN A 109 5.81 -14.44 17.93
N ARG A 110 6.14 -15.57 17.30
CA ARG A 110 7.51 -16.07 17.10
C ARG A 110 8.10 -15.65 15.74
N GLY A 111 7.36 -14.86 14.96
CA GLY A 111 7.76 -14.43 13.62
C GLY A 111 7.65 -15.52 12.55
N GLN A 112 7.01 -16.65 12.85
CA GLN A 112 6.81 -17.74 11.87
C GLN A 112 5.55 -17.48 11.04
N LEU A 113 5.59 -17.85 9.76
CA LEU A 113 4.42 -17.74 8.89
C LEU A 113 3.31 -18.63 9.46
N SER A 114 2.15 -18.03 9.69
CA SER A 114 0.96 -18.71 10.22
C SER A 114 -0.09 -18.91 9.14
N ASN A 115 -0.27 -17.91 8.28
CA ASN A 115 -1.29 -17.95 7.23
C ASN A 115 -0.81 -17.16 6.01
N LYS A 116 -1.19 -17.64 4.82
CA LYS A 116 -1.09 -16.90 3.56
C LYS A 116 -2.46 -16.95 2.88
N CYS A 117 -3.16 -15.81 2.82
CA CYS A 117 -4.52 -15.76 2.26
C CYS A 117 -4.66 -14.77 1.11
N GLU A 118 -5.53 -15.09 0.15
CA GLU A 118 -5.96 -14.17 -0.90
C GLU A 118 -7.04 -13.22 -0.42
N TYR A 119 -6.87 -11.95 -0.75
CA TYR A 119 -7.82 -10.89 -0.49
C TYR A 119 -8.26 -10.21 -1.77
N VAL A 120 -9.52 -9.82 -1.81
CA VAL A 120 -10.08 -8.87 -2.77
C VAL A 120 -10.86 -7.83 -1.98
N ASN A 121 -10.47 -6.56 -2.10
CA ASN A 121 -11.15 -5.44 -1.44
C ASN A 121 -11.37 -5.64 0.08
N ASN A 122 -10.32 -5.99 0.82
CA ASN A 122 -10.35 -6.29 2.27
C ASN A 122 -11.09 -7.58 2.68
N LYS A 123 -11.64 -8.35 1.74
CA LYS A 123 -12.30 -9.62 2.05
C LYS A 123 -11.43 -10.80 1.61
N LYS A 124 -11.33 -11.83 2.43
CA LYS A 124 -10.79 -13.13 2.00
C LYS A 124 -11.66 -13.63 0.84
N ASN A 125 -11.04 -13.83 -0.31
CA ASN A 125 -11.74 -14.24 -1.52
C ASN A 125 -10.76 -15.01 -2.40
N GLY A 126 -10.76 -16.32 -2.27
CA GLY A 126 -9.71 -17.21 -2.76
C GLY A 126 -9.18 -18.12 -1.65
N TYR A 127 -7.98 -18.64 -1.84
CA TYR A 127 -7.38 -19.61 -0.94
C TYR A 127 -6.74 -18.96 0.27
N CYS A 128 -6.77 -19.65 1.40
CA CYS A 128 -5.91 -19.39 2.54
C CYS A 128 -5.19 -20.65 2.98
N ILE A 129 -3.87 -20.62 2.95
CA ILE A 129 -3.00 -21.71 3.40
C ILE A 129 -2.58 -21.44 4.82
N ILE A 130 -2.71 -22.47 5.64
CA ILE A 130 -2.39 -22.43 7.07
C ILE A 130 -1.08 -23.18 7.27
N TYR A 131 -0.20 -22.58 8.06
CA TYR A 131 1.15 -23.06 8.29
C TYR A 131 1.34 -23.42 9.76
N PHE A 132 2.11 -24.48 10.01
CA PHE A 132 2.65 -24.82 11.31
C PHE A 132 4.14 -25.06 11.17
N ASP A 133 4.93 -24.39 12.01
CA ASP A 133 6.40 -24.41 11.92
C ASP A 133 6.93 -24.11 10.49
N ASN A 134 6.34 -23.08 9.85
CA ASN A 134 6.61 -22.67 8.47
C ASN A 134 6.30 -23.72 7.38
N LYS A 135 5.65 -24.84 7.71
CA LYS A 135 5.20 -25.85 6.74
C LYS A 135 3.70 -25.71 6.48
N PRO A 136 3.25 -25.71 5.21
CA PRO A 136 1.83 -25.68 4.93
C PRO A 136 1.20 -26.98 5.42
N ILE A 137 0.18 -26.87 6.26
CA ILE A 137 -0.50 -28.02 6.86
C ILE A 137 -1.90 -28.20 6.31
N LYS A 138 -2.61 -27.13 5.97
CA LYS A 138 -3.99 -27.22 5.46
C LYS A 138 -4.35 -26.01 4.60
N ALA A 139 -5.45 -26.11 3.88
CA ALA A 139 -5.95 -25.03 3.03
C ALA A 139 -7.45 -24.81 3.24
N GLN A 140 -7.89 -23.58 3.07
CA GLN A 140 -9.29 -23.18 3.11
C GLN A 140 -9.60 -22.34 1.88
N TYR A 141 -10.83 -22.43 1.38
CA TYR A 141 -11.32 -21.56 0.31
C TYR A 141 -12.44 -20.65 0.83
N PHE A 142 -12.35 -19.37 0.50
CA PHE A 142 -13.27 -18.33 0.97
C PHE A 142 -13.90 -17.58 -0.20
N GLU A 143 -15.16 -17.21 -0.04
CA GLU A 143 -15.84 -16.23 -0.87
C GLU A 143 -16.41 -15.13 0.02
N ASN A 144 -16.00 -13.88 -0.21
CA ASN A 144 -16.45 -12.72 0.57
C ASN A 144 -16.37 -12.91 2.10
N ASN A 145 -15.25 -13.47 2.60
CA ASN A 145 -15.00 -13.87 3.99
C ASN A 145 -15.76 -15.11 4.50
N ILE A 146 -16.66 -15.69 3.72
CA ILE A 146 -17.37 -16.91 4.09
C ILE A 146 -16.50 -18.10 3.72
N LYS A 147 -16.20 -18.99 4.68
CA LYS A 147 -15.46 -20.23 4.41
C LYS A 147 -16.39 -21.18 3.66
N ILE A 148 -16.01 -21.54 2.44
CA ILE A 148 -16.79 -22.42 1.57
C ILE A 148 -16.25 -23.86 1.64
N ASN A 149 -14.93 -24.02 1.66
CA ASN A 149 -14.29 -25.34 1.72
C ASN A 149 -13.05 -25.36 2.61
N GLU A 150 -12.65 -26.56 3.04
CA GLU A 150 -11.44 -26.84 3.79
C GLU A 150 -10.83 -28.18 3.35
N TRP A 151 -9.52 -28.18 3.09
CA TRP A 151 -8.71 -29.38 2.97
C TRP A 151 -7.97 -29.55 4.29
N GLU A 152 -8.16 -30.67 4.98
CA GLU A 152 -7.53 -30.94 6.29
C GLU A 152 -6.02 -31.17 6.20
N ASP A 153 -5.51 -31.43 4.99
CA ASP A 153 -4.09 -31.57 4.72
C ASP A 153 -3.66 -30.87 3.42
N TYR A 154 -2.42 -30.41 3.37
CA TYR A 154 -1.89 -29.69 2.21
C TYR A 154 -1.71 -30.58 0.97
N PHE A 155 -1.52 -31.90 1.15
CA PHE A 155 -1.34 -32.82 0.03
C PHE A 155 -2.64 -32.97 -0.76
N SER A 156 -3.77 -33.15 -0.07
CA SER A 156 -5.12 -33.17 -0.66
C SER A 156 -5.40 -31.87 -1.41
N PHE A 157 -5.06 -30.72 -0.82
CA PHE A 157 -5.18 -29.43 -1.50
C PHE A 157 -4.38 -29.38 -2.81
N LYS A 158 -3.10 -29.79 -2.80
CA LYS A 158 -2.23 -29.77 -3.98
C LYS A 158 -2.66 -30.76 -5.06
N LYS A 159 -3.26 -31.89 -4.68
CA LYS A 159 -3.84 -32.85 -5.62
C LYS A 159 -4.99 -32.22 -6.41
N ASP A 160 -5.88 -31.50 -5.72
CA ASP A 160 -7.02 -30.83 -6.36
C ASP A 160 -6.62 -29.54 -7.09
N ASN A 161 -5.52 -28.90 -6.66
CA ASN A 161 -5.06 -27.61 -7.14
C ASN A 161 -3.58 -27.65 -7.60
N PRO A 162 -3.25 -28.42 -8.65
CA PRO A 162 -1.87 -28.67 -9.04
C PRO A 162 -1.14 -27.40 -9.51
N ILE A 163 -1.84 -26.47 -10.16
CA ILE A 163 -1.28 -25.24 -10.76
C ILE A 163 -1.08 -24.10 -9.77
N ILE A 164 -1.64 -24.19 -8.56
CA ILE A 164 -1.49 -23.11 -7.57
C ILE A 164 -0.10 -23.21 -6.95
N ASN A 165 0.75 -22.24 -7.29
CA ASN A 165 2.09 -22.08 -6.73
C ASN A 165 2.05 -21.06 -5.60
N ILE A 166 2.43 -21.49 -4.40
CA ILE A 166 2.28 -20.74 -3.14
C ILE A 166 3.63 -20.56 -2.50
#